data_AF-A0A392PA27-F1
#
_entry.id   AF-A0A392PA27-F1
#
_cell.length_a   1.000
_cell.length_b   1.000
_cell.length_c   1.000
_cell.angle_alpha   90.00
_cell.angle_beta   90.00
_cell.angle_gamma   90.00
#
_symmetry.space_group_name_H-M   'P 1'
#
loop_
_entity.id
_entity.type
_entity.pdbx_description
1 polymer ?
#
loop_
_entity_poly.entity_id
_entity_poly.type
_entity_poly.pdbx_seq_one_letter_code
_entity_poly.pdbx_strand_id
1 'polypeptide(L)' 'VTIDESKVKTQYLVLFDNILHRMRFPKFMEIVSEELGDKCAQIFEGLLRDGRLNLKLMVDRASQVQLYVTK' A
#
# COMPACT_ATOMS: atom_id res chain seq x y z
N VAL A 1 33.57 26.21 -16.63
CA VAL A 1 32.57 25.36 -15.96
C VAL A 1 32.58 24.02 -16.65
N THR A 2 33.39 23.08 -16.16
CA THR A 2 33.43 21.71 -16.69
C THR A 2 32.26 20.95 -16.08
N ILE A 3 31.23 20.68 -16.87
CA ILE A 3 30.10 19.85 -16.48
C ILE A 3 30.56 18.39 -16.63
N ASP A 4 30.71 17.72 -15.50
CA ASP A 4 30.99 16.29 -15.40
C ASP A 4 29.80 15.48 -15.97
N GLU A 5 30.01 14.82 -17.12
CA GLU A 5 28.99 14.16 -17.95
C GLU A 5 28.51 12.79 -17.43
N SER A 6 28.95 12.31 -16.27
CA SER A 6 28.65 10.93 -15.83
C SER A 6 27.68 10.78 -14.64
N LYS A 7 27.03 11.85 -14.16
CA LYS A 7 25.98 11.69 -13.14
C LYS A 7 24.65 11.36 -13.80
N VAL A 8 24.25 10.09 -13.74
CA VAL A 8 22.89 9.64 -14.11
C VAL A 8 21.88 10.48 -13.34
N LYS A 9 21.19 11.39 -14.04
CA LYS A 9 20.12 12.20 -13.45
C LYS A 9 18.86 11.37 -13.37
N THR A 10 18.41 11.10 -12.16
CA THR A 10 17.13 10.42 -11.94
C THR A 10 16.00 11.38 -12.33
N GLN A 11 15.10 10.91 -13.20
CA GLN A 11 13.88 11.62 -13.56
C GLN A 11 12.70 10.95 -12.86
N TYR A 12 11.84 11.74 -12.24
CA TYR A 12 10.62 11.27 -11.60
C TYR A 12 9.43 11.60 -12.50
N LEU A 13 8.50 10.65 -12.63
CA LEU A 13 7.26 10.82 -13.36
C LEU A 13 6.08 10.65 -12.42
N VAL A 14 5.12 11.58 -12.50
CA VAL A 14 3.84 11.48 -11.80
C VAL A 14 2.85 10.72 -12.66
N LEU A 15 2.24 9.69 -12.09
CA LEU A 15 1.20 8.90 -12.74
C LEU A 15 -0.16 9.28 -12.13
N PHE A 16 -0.85 10.23 -12.75
CA PHE A 16 -2.10 10.79 -12.23
C PHE A 16 -3.21 9.73 -12.11
N ASP A 17 -3.27 8.77 -13.03
CA ASP A 17 -4.25 7.68 -12.97
C ASP A 17 -4.13 6.89 -11.66
N ASN A 18 -2.90 6.64 -11.20
CA ASN A 18 -2.66 5.95 -9.93
C ASN A 18 -3.14 6.75 -8.72
N ILE A 19 -3.10 8.08 -8.79
CA ILE A 19 -3.63 8.96 -7.74
C ILE A 19 -5.16 8.87 -7.74
N LEU A 20 -5.79 8.98 -8.90
CA LEU A 20 -7.24 8.90 -9.04
C LEU A 20 -7.78 7.54 -8.63
N HIS A 21 -7.05 6.45 -8.87
CA HIS A 21 -7.42 5.11 -8.44
C HIS A 21 -7.50 4.95 -6.91
N ARG A 22 -6.86 5.81 -6.12
CA ARG A 22 -7.02 5.80 -4.65
C ARG A 22 -8.45 6.04 -4.19
N MET A 23 -9.25 6.77 -4.97
CA MET A 23 -10.67 6.99 -4.68
C MET A 23 -11.50 5.70 -4.75
N ARG A 24 -10.99 4.64 -5.38
CA ARG A 24 -11.66 3.33 -5.48
C ARG A 24 -11.37 2.40 -4.30
N PHE A 25 -10.43 2.77 -3.43
CA PHE A 25 -10.04 1.94 -2.29
C PHE A 25 -11.21 1.50 -1.40
N PRO A 26 -12.20 2.37 -1.09
CA PRO A 26 -13.37 1.95 -0.31
C PRO A 26 -14.14 0.80 -0.98
N LYS A 27 -14.32 0.83 -2.31
CA LYS A 27 -15.04 -0.22 -3.03
C LYS A 27 -14.27 -1.54 -3.04
N PHE A 28 -12.94 -1.48 -3.18
CA PHE A 28 -12.11 -2.68 -3.10
C PHE A 28 -12.10 -3.28 -1.69
N MET A 29 -12.10 -2.43 -0.66
CA MET A 29 -12.19 -2.89 0.74
C MET A 29 -13.51 -3.62 1.01
N GLU A 30 -14.63 -3.09 0.51
CA GLU A 30 -15.95 -3.73 0.62
C GLU A 30 -15.93 -5.12 -0.03
N ILE A 31 -15.49 -5.23 -1.28
CA ILE A 31 -15.40 -6.51 -2.01
C ILE A 31 -14.53 -7.52 -1.26
N VAL A 32 -13.36 -7.11 -0.77
CA VAL A 32 -12.44 -8.01 -0.05
C VAL A 32 -13.03 -8.47 1.28
N SER A 33 -13.71 -7.59 2.01
CA SER A 33 -14.39 -7.96 3.26
C SER A 33 -15.53 -8.95 3.00
N GLU A 34 -16.33 -8.72 1.96
CA GLU A 34 -17.46 -9.59 1.59
C GLU A 34 -17.01 -10.96 1.05
N GLU A 35 -16.01 -11.00 0.18
CA GLU A 35 -15.61 -12.22 -0.53
C GLU A 35 -14.53 -13.04 0.20
N LEU A 36 -13.65 -12.37 0.96
CA LEU A 36 -12.45 -12.99 1.55
C LEU A 36 -12.40 -12.87 3.09
N GLY A 37 -13.31 -12.11 3.68
CA GLY A 37 -13.44 -11.94 5.13
C GLY A 37 -12.46 -10.96 5.76
N ASP A 38 -12.70 -10.68 7.04
CA ASP A 38 -12.07 -9.56 7.76
C ASP A 38 -10.55 -9.66 7.89
N LYS A 39 -10.00 -10.88 8.03
CA LYS A 39 -8.54 -11.07 8.11
C LYS A 39 -7.85 -10.66 6.81
N CYS A 40 -8.44 -10.99 5.67
CA CYS A 40 -7.93 -10.58 4.37
C CYS A 40 -8.12 -9.08 4.16
N ALA A 41 -9.24 -8.51 4.60
CA ALA A 41 -9.49 -7.08 4.54
C ALA A 41 -8.42 -6.27 5.32
N GLN A 42 -8.04 -6.69 6.53
CA GLN A 42 -7.00 -6.01 7.31
C GLN A 42 -5.62 -6.04 6.64
N ILE A 43 -5.24 -7.17 6.05
CA ILE A 43 -3.99 -7.29 5.29
C ILE A 43 -4.02 -6.38 4.06
N PHE A 44 -5.16 -6.34 3.36
CA PHE A 44 -5.35 -5.53 2.16
C PHE A 44 -5.36 -4.03 2.47
N GLU A 45 -5.98 -3.61 3.57
CA GLU A 45 -5.93 -2.22 4.05
C GLU A 45 -4.47 -1.75 4.24
N GLY A 46 -3.65 -2.60 4.87
CA GLY A 46 -2.21 -2.33 5.03
C GLY A 46 -1.50 -2.10 3.69
N LEU A 47 -1.82 -2.91 2.67
CA LEU A 47 -1.26 -2.74 1.32
C LEU A 47 -1.68 -1.40 0.69
N LEU A 48 -2.96 -1.04 0.79
CA LEU A 48 -3.50 0.18 0.20
C LEU A 48 -2.94 1.44 0.86
N ARG A 49 -2.79 1.44 2.19
CA ARG A 49 -2.27 2.58 2.95
C ARG A 49 -0.77 2.75 2.75
N ASP A 50 -0.01 1.66 2.91
CA ASP A 50 1.44 1.72 3.03
C ASP A 50 2.16 1.46 1.69
N GLY A 51 1.42 1.04 0.66
CA GLY A 51 1.96 0.76 -0.67
C GLY A 51 2.74 -0.55 -0.69
N ARG A 52 4.00 -0.51 -1.14
CA ARG A 52 4.81 -1.73 -1.31
C ARG A 52 5.27 -2.25 0.04
N LEU A 53 4.76 -3.41 0.42
CA LEU A 53 5.19 -4.15 1.59
C LEU A 53 5.64 -5.56 1.17
N ASN A 54 6.60 -6.11 1.90
CA ASN A 54 6.86 -7.55 1.82
C ASN A 54 5.78 -8.31 2.61
N LEU A 55 5.56 -9.59 2.27
CA LEU A 55 4.50 -10.39 2.90
C LEU A 55 4.62 -10.46 4.43
N LYS A 56 5.85 -10.57 4.94
CA LYS A 56 6.11 -10.60 6.39
C LYS A 56 5.62 -9.33 7.09
N LEU A 57 5.96 -8.15 6.54
CA LEU A 57 5.53 -6.86 7.06
C LEU A 57 4.01 -6.70 7.00
N MET A 58 3.35 -7.23 5.97
CA MET A 58 1.89 -7.20 5.86
C MET A 58 1.23 -8.01 6.98
N VAL A 59 1.71 -9.24 7.21
CA VAL A 59 1.18 -10.13 8.26
C VAL A 59 1.49 -9.60 9.66
N ASP A 60 2.71 -9.13 9.91
CA ASP A 60 3.13 -8.60 11.21
C ASP A 60 2.27 -7.39 11.61
N ARG A 61 1.95 -6.51 10.65
CA ARG A 61 1.09 -5.33 10.89
C ARG A 61 -0.36 -5.71 11.17
N ALA A 62 -0.94 -6.63 10.39
CA ALA A 62 -2.29 -7.12 10.65
C ALA A 62 -2.39 -7.76 12.05
N SER A 63 -1.37 -8.52 12.45
CA SER A 63 -1.30 -9.17 13.76
C SER A 63 -1.18 -8.17 14.92
N GLN A 64 -0.46 -7.05 14.73
CA GLN A 64 -0.37 -5.99 15.73
C GLN A 64 -1.72 -5.27 15.94
N VAL A 65 -2.45 -4.99 14.86
CA VAL A 65 -3.80 -4.39 14.96
C VAL A 65 -4.72 -5.30 15.76
N GLN A 66 -4.67 -6.61 15.54
CA GLN A 66 -5.47 -7.59 16.29
C GLN A 66 -5.15 -7.61 17.80
N LEU A 67 -3.90 -7.38 18.19
CA LEU A 67 -3.46 -7.30 19.59
C LEU A 67 -3.97 -6.04 20.32
N TYR A 68 -4.17 -4.92 19.63
CA TYR A 68 -4.75 -3.70 20.22
C TYR A 68 -6.28 -3.76 20.32
N VAL A 69 -6.96 -4.51 19.44
CA VAL A 69 -8.43 -4.66 19.47
C VAL A 69 -8.89 -5.68 20.53
N THR A 70 -8.03 -6.61 20.92
CA THR A 70 -8.37 -7.68 21.89
C THR A 70 -7.99 -7.32 23.35
N LYS A 71 -7.32 -6.19 23.57
CA LYS A 71 -7.01 -5.64 24.90
C LYS A 71 -8.00 -4.56 25.29
#